data_AF-A0A1F8SVC4-F1
#
_entry.id   AF-A0A1F8SVC4-F1
#
_cell.length_a   1.000
_cell.length_b   1.000
_cell.length_c   1.000
_cell.angle_alpha   90.00
_cell.angle_beta   90.00
_cell.angle_gamma   90.00
#
_symmetry.space_group_name_H-M   'P 1'
#
loop_
_entity.id
_entity.type
_entity.pdbx_description
1 polymer ?
#
loop_
_entity_poly.entity_id
_entity_poly.type
_entity_poly.pdbx_seq_one_letter_code
_entity_poly.pdbx_strand_id
1 'polypeptide(L)'
;MILFLLATGCKKDSRVEFIQGAWYYKNAHLANLPGESAQLTDWVFNNYYFTMNTCCFVEANYSGNFFITDRDENELTLELFNLKGHMGGMAIHKDDTLTIVIKIDPETDMIIISGDGPYTRVSQ
;
A
#
# COMPACT_ATOMS: atom_id res chain seq x y z
N MET A 1 -19.38 18.28 -42.41
CA MET A 1 -18.20 17.61 -41.83
C MET A 1 -18.40 17.54 -40.32
N ILE A 2 -18.91 16.41 -39.83
CA ILE A 2 -19.22 16.22 -38.40
C ILE A 2 -17.96 15.65 -37.75
N LEU A 3 -17.31 16.48 -36.93
CA LEU A 3 -16.12 16.12 -36.17
C LEU A 3 -16.59 15.27 -34.97
N PHE A 4 -16.49 13.94 -35.07
CA PHE A 4 -16.65 13.06 -33.92
C PHE A 4 -15.41 13.23 -33.03
N LEU A 5 -15.53 14.08 -32.00
CA LEU A 5 -14.64 14.03 -30.85
C LEU A 5 -14.94 12.72 -30.10
N LEU A 6 -14.17 11.68 -30.41
CA LEU A 6 -14.04 10.52 -29.54
C LEU A 6 -13.32 11.01 -28.27
N ALA A 7 -14.09 11.39 -27.27
CA ALA A 7 -13.61 11.46 -25.91
C ALA A 7 -13.22 10.03 -25.50
N THR A 8 -11.99 9.64 -25.81
CA THR A 8 -11.37 8.46 -25.21
C THR A 8 -11.24 8.80 -23.72
N GLY A 9 -12.28 8.50 -22.95
CA GLY A 9 -12.23 8.61 -21.50
C GLY A 9 -10.97 7.91 -21.03
N CYS A 10 -10.15 8.59 -20.24
CA CYS A 10 -8.97 8.00 -19.61
C CYS A 10 -9.43 6.69 -18.96
N LYS A 11 -9.04 5.55 -19.54
CA LYS A 11 -9.27 4.25 -18.91
C LYS A 11 -8.53 4.31 -17.58
N LYS A 12 -9.28 4.32 -16.49
CA LYS A 12 -8.73 4.30 -15.14
C LYS A 12 -7.95 2.98 -15.01
N ASP A 13 -6.71 3.08 -14.55
CA ASP A 13 -5.79 1.94 -14.49
C ASP A 13 -6.34 0.93 -13.47
N SER A 14 -6.78 -0.24 -13.94
CA SER A 14 -7.46 -1.24 -13.12
C SER A 14 -6.63 -1.72 -11.94
N ARG A 15 -5.29 -1.69 -12.05
CA ARG A 15 -4.38 -2.03 -10.95
C ARG A 15 -4.40 -0.97 -9.85
N VAL A 16 -4.49 0.30 -10.25
CA VAL A 16 -4.60 1.42 -9.31
C VAL A 16 -5.93 1.39 -8.59
N GLU A 17 -7.00 1.00 -9.30
CA GLU A 17 -8.30 0.73 -8.68
C GLU A 17 -8.25 -0.45 -7.73
N PHE A 18 -7.58 -1.54 -8.12
CA PHE A 18 -7.47 -2.74 -7.32
C PHE A 18 -6.86 -2.47 -5.94
N ILE A 19 -5.76 -1.71 -5.88
CA ILE A 19 -5.06 -1.43 -4.62
C ILE A 19 -5.85 -0.49 -3.69
N GLN A 20 -6.92 0.16 -4.14
CA GLN A 20 -7.71 1.06 -3.28
C GLN A 20 -8.36 0.29 -2.12
N GLY A 21 -8.59 0.99 -1.01
CA GLY A 21 -9.23 0.45 0.18
C GLY A 21 -8.22 0.08 1.27
N ALA A 22 -8.69 -0.70 2.24
CA ALA A 22 -7.91 -1.13 3.40
C ALA A 22 -7.43 -2.58 3.24
N TRP A 23 -6.21 -2.83 3.69
CA TRP A 23 -5.47 -4.06 3.54
C TRP A 23 -4.83 -4.42 4.87
N TYR A 24 -5.00 -5.66 5.30
CA TYR A 24 -4.52 -6.14 6.59
C TYR A 24 -3.65 -7.37 6.44
N TYR A 25 -2.56 -7.40 7.19
CA TYR A 25 -1.68 -8.55 7.32
C TYR A 25 -1.32 -8.80 8.78
N LYS A 26 -1.37 -10.07 9.20
CA LYS A 26 -0.93 -10.54 10.51
C LYS A 26 0.24 -11.51 10.32
N ASN A 27 1.44 -11.05 10.65
CA ASN A 27 2.60 -11.93 10.71
C ASN A 27 2.62 -12.69 12.03
N ALA A 28 2.06 -13.90 12.02
CA ALA A 28 2.01 -14.79 13.17
C ALA A 28 3.33 -15.56 13.41
N HIS A 29 4.31 -15.52 12.50
CA HIS A 29 5.58 -16.23 12.71
C HIS A 29 6.38 -15.70 13.92
N LEU A 30 6.13 -14.45 14.31
CA LEU A 30 6.69 -13.83 15.51
C LEU A 30 6.05 -14.32 16.81
N ALA A 31 4.89 -14.97 16.76
CA ALA A 31 4.20 -15.51 17.95
C ALA A 31 4.99 -16.62 18.68
N ASN A 32 6.03 -17.16 18.04
CA ASN A 32 6.89 -18.19 18.61
C ASN A 32 8.05 -17.59 19.45
N LEU A 33 8.21 -16.26 19.48
CA LEU A 33 9.17 -15.57 20.33
C LEU A 33 8.54 -15.29 21.71
N PRO A 34 9.21 -15.65 22.83
CA PRO A 34 8.66 -15.41 24.16
C PRO A 34 8.42 -13.91 24.41
N GLY A 35 7.16 -13.53 24.63
CA GLY A 35 6.76 -12.14 24.93
C GLY A 35 6.16 -11.37 23.75
N GLU A 36 6.11 -11.95 22.56
CA GLU A 36 5.56 -11.31 21.35
C GLU A 36 4.38 -12.10 20.78
N SER A 37 3.31 -11.40 20.39
CA SER A 37 2.07 -12.05 19.93
C SER A 37 1.97 -12.17 18.41
N ALA A 38 2.34 -11.12 17.67
CA ALA A 38 2.33 -11.03 16.20
C ALA A 38 2.69 -9.59 15.79
N GLN A 39 3.17 -9.40 14.56
CA GLN A 39 3.13 -8.08 13.91
C GLN A 39 1.79 -7.95 13.19
N LEU A 40 1.06 -6.87 13.45
CA LEU A 40 -0.13 -6.51 12.68
C LEU A 40 0.20 -5.29 11.84
N THR A 41 -0.09 -5.33 10.55
CA THR A 41 0.13 -4.21 9.62
C THR A 41 -1.14 -3.94 8.83
N ASP A 42 -1.56 -2.69 8.85
CA ASP A 42 -2.66 -2.13 8.08
C ASP A 42 -2.13 -1.14 7.04
N TRP A 43 -2.56 -1.27 5.80
CA TRP A 43 -2.39 -0.25 4.76
C TRP A 43 -3.76 0.23 4.30
N VAL A 44 -3.88 1.53 4.05
CA VAL A 44 -5.06 2.09 3.38
C VAL A 44 -4.57 2.93 2.21
N PHE A 45 -5.07 2.65 1.01
CA PHE A 45 -4.83 3.47 -0.17
C PHE A 45 -6.15 4.12 -0.60
N ASN A 46 -6.15 5.44 -0.73
CA ASN A 46 -7.32 6.20 -1.13
C ASN A 46 -6.90 7.40 -1.98
N ASN A 47 -7.20 7.36 -3.28
CA ASN A 47 -7.03 8.48 -4.21
C ASN A 47 -5.64 9.14 -4.11
N TYR A 48 -4.58 8.36 -4.33
CA TYR A 48 -3.18 8.80 -4.28
C TYR A 48 -2.66 9.22 -2.89
N TYR A 49 -3.45 9.00 -1.84
CA TYR A 49 -3.03 9.12 -0.46
C TYR A 49 -2.95 7.73 0.18
N PHE A 50 -2.05 7.56 1.15
CA PHE A 50 -1.95 6.33 1.91
C PHE A 50 -1.75 6.57 3.40
N THR A 51 -2.13 5.56 4.19
CA THR A 51 -1.73 5.40 5.58
C THR A 51 -1.22 3.99 5.81
N MET A 52 -0.15 3.86 6.57
CA MET A 52 0.35 2.59 7.09
C MET A 52 0.39 2.66 8.60
N ASN A 53 -0.17 1.65 9.25
CA ASN A 53 -0.09 1.47 10.69
C ASN A 53 0.38 0.05 10.99
N THR A 54 1.34 -0.09 11.89
CA THR A 54 1.83 -1.39 12.30
C THR A 54 2.11 -1.39 13.80
N CYS A 55 1.73 -2.48 14.48
CA CYS A 55 1.78 -2.61 15.94
C CYS A 55 2.35 -3.95 16.38
N CYS A 56 2.51 -4.03 17.71
CA CYS A 56 2.52 -5.27 18.47
C CYS A 56 3.84 -6.04 18.43
N PHE A 57 4.76 -5.65 17.54
CA PHE A 57 6.19 -5.94 17.65
C PHE A 57 7.04 -4.70 17.32
N VAL A 58 7.05 -4.26 16.06
CA VAL A 58 7.64 -2.96 15.66
C VAL A 58 6.52 -1.95 15.45
N GLU A 59 6.55 -0.83 16.17
CA GLU A 59 5.59 0.25 15.96
C GLU A 59 6.04 1.16 14.82
N ALA A 60 5.17 1.34 13.84
CA ALA A 60 5.31 2.41 12.87
C ALA A 60 3.92 2.89 12.44
N ASN A 61 3.79 4.19 12.27
CA ASN A 61 2.57 4.82 11.80
C ASN A 61 2.98 6.00 10.96
N TYR A 62 2.71 5.93 9.66
CA TYR A 62 2.99 7.03 8.77
C TYR A 62 2.03 7.09 7.61
N SER A 63 2.00 8.25 6.98
CA SER A 63 1.09 8.57 5.90
C SER A 63 1.74 9.53 4.94
N GLY A 64 1.17 9.66 3.75
CA GLY A 64 1.67 10.54 2.73
C GLY A 64 0.89 10.40 1.44
N ASN A 65 1.47 10.91 0.37
CA ASN A 65 0.94 10.72 -0.97
C ASN A 65 1.79 9.71 -1.70
N PHE A 66 1.25 9.15 -2.77
CA PHE A 66 1.98 8.27 -3.66
C PHE A 66 1.71 8.60 -5.12
N PHE A 67 2.69 8.32 -5.98
CA PHE A 67 2.47 8.24 -7.41
C PHE A 67 3.10 6.96 -7.96
N ILE A 68 2.63 6.53 -9.13
CA ILE A 68 3.05 5.28 -9.74
C ILE A 68 4.23 5.55 -10.67
N THR A 69 5.39 5.01 -10.34
CA THR A 69 6.63 5.14 -11.11
C THR A 69 6.75 4.07 -12.19
N ASP A 70 6.23 2.86 -11.95
CA ASP A 70 6.28 1.75 -12.90
C ASP A 70 5.04 0.84 -12.83
N ARG A 71 4.76 0.14 -13.93
CA ARG A 71 3.59 -0.73 -14.13
C ARG A 71 3.97 -1.96 -14.92
N ASP A 72 3.83 -3.13 -14.30
CA ASP A 72 3.86 -4.43 -14.98
C ASP A 72 2.48 -5.10 -14.91
N GLU A 73 2.34 -6.31 -15.45
CA GLU A 73 1.07 -7.05 -15.56
C GLU A 73 0.34 -7.14 -14.21
N ASN A 74 1.03 -7.59 -13.17
CA ASN A 74 0.50 -7.77 -11.82
C ASN A 74 1.33 -7.06 -10.75
N GLU A 75 2.02 -5.99 -11.14
CA GLU A 75 2.92 -5.25 -10.25
C GLU A 75 2.80 -3.73 -10.47
N LEU A 76 2.83 -2.98 -9.37
CA LEU A 76 2.90 -1.52 -9.35
C LEU A 76 4.09 -1.09 -8.49
N THR A 77 4.96 -0.24 -9.04
CA THR A 77 5.96 0.47 -8.24
C THR A 77 5.44 1.86 -7.90
N LEU A 78 5.44 2.18 -6.61
CA LEU A 78 4.98 3.46 -6.07
C LEU A 78 6.15 4.19 -5.41
N GLU A 79 6.23 5.49 -5.65
CA GLU A 79 7.03 6.39 -4.81
C GLU A 79 6.11 7.13 -3.84
N LEU A 80 6.41 7.00 -2.55
CA LEU A 80 5.72 7.62 -1.43
C LEU A 80 6.46 8.91 -1.05
N PHE A 81 5.72 10.00 -0.85
CA PHE A 81 6.30 11.33 -0.63
C PHE A 81 5.42 12.19 0.27
N ASN A 82 5.94 13.34 0.72
CA ASN A 82 5.28 14.21 1.70
C ASN A 82 4.92 13.44 2.98
N LEU A 83 5.86 12.63 3.46
CA LEU A 83 5.63 11.69 4.53
C LEU A 83 5.43 12.38 5.88
N LYS A 84 4.60 11.77 6.74
CA LYS A 84 4.35 12.24 8.11
C LYS A 84 4.12 11.05 9.02
N GLY A 85 4.72 11.08 10.22
CA GLY A 85 4.54 10.05 11.24
C GLY A 85 5.89 9.57 11.79
N HIS A 86 5.95 8.30 12.14
CA HIS A 86 7.10 7.69 12.80
C HIS A 86 7.29 6.22 12.42
N MET A 87 8.54 5.77 12.44
CA MET A 87 8.94 4.38 12.23
C MET A 87 9.95 3.98 13.30
N GLY A 88 9.61 2.99 14.14
CA GLY A 88 10.50 2.50 15.19
C GLY A 88 10.92 3.59 16.19
N GLY A 89 10.01 4.51 16.52
CA GLY A 89 10.30 5.66 17.39
C GLY A 89 11.05 6.83 16.73
N MET A 90 11.47 6.70 15.46
CA MET A 90 12.07 7.79 14.70
C MET A 90 11.01 8.56 13.91
N ALA A 91 11.04 9.88 13.98
CA ALA A 91 10.17 10.73 13.17
C ALA A 91 10.59 10.66 11.68
N ILE A 92 9.61 10.56 10.78
CA ILE A 92 9.84 10.65 9.34
C ILE A 92 9.73 12.11 8.92
N HIS A 93 10.67 12.57 8.09
CA HIS A 93 10.65 13.93 7.57
C HIS A 93 9.80 14.03 6.31
N LYS A 94 9.18 15.19 6.11
CA LYS A 94 8.29 15.44 4.97
C LYS A 94 9.01 15.28 3.62
N ASP A 95 10.29 15.61 3.58
CA ASP A 95 11.11 15.57 2.38
C ASP A 95 11.69 14.18 2.11
N ASP A 96 11.48 13.21 3.01
CA ASP A 96 11.83 11.82 2.79
C ASP A 96 10.91 11.21 1.73
N THR A 97 11.47 10.34 0.89
CA THR A 97 10.72 9.51 -0.05
C THR A 97 11.00 8.04 0.21
N LEU A 98 10.02 7.19 -0.10
CA LEU A 98 10.13 5.75 0.03
C LEU A 98 9.56 5.09 -1.22
N THR A 99 10.24 4.07 -1.75
CA THR A 99 9.72 3.28 -2.86
C THR A 99 9.15 1.97 -2.34
N ILE A 100 7.94 1.63 -2.76
CA ILE A 100 7.34 0.32 -2.49
C ILE A 100 6.93 -0.35 -3.79
N VAL A 101 6.95 -1.68 -3.78
CA VAL A 101 6.49 -2.51 -4.90
C VAL A 101 5.27 -3.29 -4.44
N ILE A 102 4.14 -3.14 -5.12
CA ILE A 102 2.91 -3.85 -4.82
C ILE A 102 2.70 -4.91 -5.89
N LYS A 103 2.77 -6.19 -5.49
CA LYS A 103 2.33 -7.32 -6.31
C LYS A 103 0.87 -7.60 -6.04
N ILE A 104 0.11 -7.81 -7.10
CA ILE A 104 -1.34 -7.98 -7.07
C ILE A 104 -1.68 -9.42 -7.44
N ASP A 105 -2.49 -10.07 -6.62
CA ASP A 105 -3.14 -11.34 -6.96
C ASP A 105 -4.65 -11.10 -7.07
N PRO A 106 -5.16 -10.90 -8.30
CA PRO A 106 -6.57 -10.63 -8.50
C PRO A 106 -7.45 -11.87 -8.33
N GLU A 107 -6.90 -13.08 -8.40
CA GLU A 107 -7.66 -14.33 -8.24
C GLU A 107 -8.02 -14.57 -6.78
N THR A 108 -7.15 -14.15 -5.86
CA THR A 108 -7.33 -14.33 -4.41
C THR A 108 -7.70 -13.06 -3.65
N ASP A 109 -7.84 -11.91 -4.35
CA ASP A 109 -8.05 -10.57 -3.78
C ASP A 109 -7.02 -10.21 -2.71
N MET A 110 -5.74 -10.42 -3.05
CA MET A 110 -4.60 -10.17 -2.15
C MET A 110 -3.55 -9.26 -2.79
N ILE A 111 -2.74 -8.63 -1.94
CA ILE A 111 -1.54 -7.92 -2.36
C ILE A 111 -0.32 -8.30 -1.52
N ILE A 112 0.88 -8.14 -2.07
CA ILE A 112 2.16 -8.23 -1.36
C ILE A 112 2.87 -6.89 -1.54
N ILE A 113 3.33 -6.29 -0.44
CA ILE A 113 3.96 -4.96 -0.45
C ILE A 113 5.44 -5.11 -0.09
N SER A 114 6.33 -4.86 -1.04
CA SER A 114 7.79 -4.96 -0.90
C SER A 114 8.27 -6.28 -0.27
N GLY A 115 7.58 -7.38 -0.59
CA GLY A 115 7.86 -8.72 -0.06
C GLY A 115 7.16 -9.06 1.26
N ASP A 116 6.45 -8.12 1.87
CA ASP A 116 5.62 -8.34 3.07
C ASP A 116 4.18 -8.70 2.70
N GLY A 117 3.54 -9.58 3.49
CA GLY A 117 2.20 -10.10 3.22
C GLY A 117 2.14 -11.64 3.11
N PRO A 118 1.10 -12.21 2.49
CA PRO A 118 0.05 -11.53 1.72
C PRO A 118 -0.92 -10.73 2.60
N TYR A 119 -1.28 -9.55 2.13
CA TYR A 119 -2.32 -8.70 2.70
C TYR A 119 -3.67 -9.07 2.13
N THR A 120 -4.65 -9.19 3.02
CA THR A 120 -6.06 -9.44 2.68
C THR A 120 -6.86 -8.15 2.73
N ARG A 121 -7.81 -7.98 1.81
CA ARG A 121 -8.70 -6.82 1.80
C ARG A 121 -9.59 -6.82 3.04
N VAL A 122 -9.69 -5.66 3.70
CA VAL A 122 -10.67 -5.44 4.77
C VAL A 122 -11.94 -4.90 4.12
N SER A 123 -12.98 -5.73 4.05
CA SER A 123 -14.31 -5.29 3.65
C SER A 123 -14.87 -4.35 4.72
N GLN A 124 -15.28 -3.14 4.33
CA GLN A 124 -16.14 -2.30 5.16
C GLN A 124 -17.58 -2.81 5.17
#